data_AF-A0A0L0FLM3-F1
#
_entry.id   AF-A0A0L0FLM3-F1
#
_cell.length_a   1.000
_cell.length_b   1.000
_cell.length_c   1.000
_cell.angle_alpha   90.00
_cell.angle_beta   90.00
_cell.angle_gamma   90.00
#
_symmetry.space_group_name_H-M   'P 1'
#
loop_
_entity.id
_entity.type
_entity.pdbx_description
1 polymer ?
#
loop_
_entity_poly.entity_id
_entity_poly.type
_entity_poly.pdbx_seq_one_letter_code
_entity_poly.pdbx_strand_id
1 'polypeptide(L)'
;MTRSTWLQSPRKALLLVLLDQDGYTTFYEFLKSEYATENLEFWTRLELIFSGHTRKEVLEIGSSLLEEFDEESLNIRDSLRNEVVEILG
;
A
#
# COMPACT_ATOMS: atom_id res chain seq x y z
N MET A 1 9.87 5.26 31.58
CA MET A 1 9.96 4.71 30.20
C MET A 1 8.68 3.94 29.94
N THR A 2 7.72 4.54 29.23
CA THR A 2 6.51 3.84 28.78
C THR A 2 6.94 2.84 27.70
N ARG A 3 6.75 1.54 27.94
CA ARG A 3 6.90 0.51 26.90
C ARG A 3 5.99 0.90 25.74
N SER A 4 6.56 1.11 24.56
CA SER A 4 5.76 1.31 23.37
C SER A 4 5.04 0.03 23.04
N THR A 5 3.75 -0.01 23.36
CA THR A 5 2.85 -1.08 22.96
C THR A 5 2.49 -0.89 21.49
N TRP A 6 2.10 -1.98 20.82
CA TRP A 6 1.64 -2.00 19.44
C TRP A 6 0.49 -0.99 19.18
N LEU A 7 -0.27 -0.67 20.23
CA LEU A 7 -1.32 0.35 20.24
C LEU A 7 -0.79 1.79 20.06
N GLN A 8 0.46 2.08 20.37
CA GLN A 8 1.03 3.42 20.29
C GLN A 8 1.52 3.80 18.89
N SER A 9 1.69 2.82 17.99
CA SER A 9 2.04 3.09 16.60
C SER A 9 1.55 1.99 15.66
N PRO A 10 0.24 2.02 15.30
CA PRO A 10 -0.35 1.04 14.39
C PRO A 10 0.41 0.93 13.05
N ARG A 11 0.90 2.05 12.52
CA ARG A 11 1.72 2.06 11.29
C ARG A 11 3.01 1.25 11.45
N LYS A 12 3.74 1.42 12.56
CA LYS A 12 4.98 0.67 12.81
C LYS A 12 4.69 -0.82 13.05
N ALA A 13 3.62 -1.12 13.77
CA ALA A 13 3.18 -2.50 14.00
C ALA A 13 2.83 -3.21 12.69
N LEU A 14 2.08 -2.56 11.79
CA LEU A 14 1.76 -3.09 10.47
C LEU A 14 3.03 -3.32 9.65
N LEU A 15 3.95 -2.36 9.62
CA LEU A 15 5.24 -2.53 8.91
C LEU A 15 6.02 -3.75 9.40
N LEU A 16 6.01 -4.04 10.71
CA LEU A 16 6.66 -5.24 11.23
C LEU A 16 6.01 -6.53 10.72
N VAL A 17 4.68 -6.55 10.56
CA VAL A 17 3.96 -7.68 9.95
C VAL A 17 4.32 -7.82 8.48
N LEU A 18 4.41 -6.71 7.74
CA LEU A 18 4.66 -6.73 6.30
C LEU A 18 6.11 -7.02 5.91
N LEU A 19 7.07 -6.76 6.82
CA LEU A 19 8.49 -7.08 6.62
C LEU A 19 8.86 -8.52 7.01
N ASP A 20 7.98 -9.21 7.73
CA ASP A 20 8.14 -10.61 8.08
C ASP A 20 7.43 -11.50 7.05
N GLN A 21 8.13 -12.49 6.50
CA GLN A 21 7.59 -13.31 5.40
C GLN A 21 6.34 -14.11 5.82
N ASP A 22 6.35 -14.67 7.04
CA ASP A 22 5.24 -15.42 7.59
C ASP A 22 4.07 -14.48 7.98
N GLY A 23 4.41 -13.32 8.56
CA GLY A 23 3.47 -12.23 8.84
C GLY A 23 2.74 -11.73 7.60
N TYR A 24 3.48 -11.45 6.52
CA TYR A 24 2.92 -11.05 5.23
C TYR A 24 2.00 -12.13 4.68
N THR A 25 2.45 -13.38 4.63
CA THR A 25 1.68 -14.50 4.08
C THR A 25 0.37 -14.72 4.86
N THR A 26 0.45 -14.66 6.19
CA THR A 26 -0.72 -14.80 7.07
C THR A 26 -1.71 -13.65 6.88
N PHE A 27 -1.20 -12.41 6.78
CA PHE A 27 -2.04 -11.24 6.57
C PHE A 27 -2.68 -11.20 5.18
N TYR A 28 -1.96 -11.66 4.16
CA TYR A 28 -2.48 -11.81 2.80
C TYR A 28 -3.64 -12.82 2.75
N GLU A 29 -3.48 -14.02 3.34
CA GLU A 29 -4.55 -15.02 3.38
C GLU A 29 -5.76 -14.54 4.20
N PHE A 30 -5.53 -13.77 5.26
CA PHE A 30 -6.62 -13.10 5.98
C PHE A 30 -7.41 -12.15 5.08
N LEU A 31 -6.74 -11.23 4.37
CA LEU A 31 -7.42 -10.31 3.46
C LEU A 31 -8.10 -11.02 2.30
N LYS A 32 -7.52 -12.13 1.82
CA LYS A 32 -8.13 -12.96 0.78
C LYS A 32 -9.45 -13.56 1.21
N SER A 33 -9.57 -13.94 2.48
CA SER A 33 -10.84 -14.42 3.04
C SER A 33 -11.92 -13.34 3.11
N GLU A 34 -11.52 -12.06 3.08
CA GLU A 34 -12.40 -10.89 3.10
C GLU A 34 -12.53 -10.21 1.74
N TYR A 35 -12.02 -10.82 0.66
CA TYR A 35 -11.99 -10.24 -0.69
C TYR A 35 -11.36 -8.84 -0.74
N ALA A 36 -10.27 -8.65 0.02
CA ALA A 36 -9.63 -7.35 0.26
C ALA A 36 -8.12 -7.33 -0.04
N THR A 37 -7.60 -8.32 -0.78
CA THR A 37 -6.16 -8.47 -1.09
C THR A 37 -5.60 -7.31 -1.90
N GLU A 38 -6.42 -6.71 -2.74
CA GLU A 38 -6.07 -5.60 -3.61
C GLU A 38 -5.53 -4.39 -2.83
N ASN A 39 -5.99 -4.17 -1.59
CA ASN A 39 -5.47 -3.13 -0.70
C ASN A 39 -3.99 -3.35 -0.34
N LEU A 40 -3.61 -4.60 -0.04
CA LEU A 40 -2.25 -4.95 0.33
C LEU A 40 -1.33 -5.01 -0.89
N GLU A 41 -1.83 -5.52 -2.00
CA GLU A 41 -1.09 -5.57 -3.27
C GLU A 41 -0.77 -4.17 -3.77
N PHE A 42 -1.74 -3.26 -3.76
CA PHE A 42 -1.53 -1.86 -4.12
C PHE A 42 -0.47 -1.20 -3.24
N TRP A 43 -0.57 -1.34 -1.91
CA TRP A 43 0.39 -0.76 -0.98
C TRP A 43 1.82 -1.29 -1.21
N THR A 44 1.95 -2.60 -1.40
CA THR A 44 3.26 -3.25 -1.61
C THR A 44 3.91 -2.78 -2.91
N ARG A 45 3.13 -2.67 -3.99
CA ARG A 45 3.63 -2.17 -5.28
C ARG A 45 4.08 -0.72 -5.19
N LEU A 46 3.35 0.14 -4.47
CA LEU A 46 3.78 1.53 -4.23
C LEU A 46 5.10 1.61 -3.47
N GLU A 47 5.27 0.86 -2.38
CA GLU A 47 6.52 0.85 -1.62
C GLU A 47 7.72 0.38 -2.47
N LEU A 48 7.52 -0.60 -3.36
CA LEU A 48 8.56 -1.08 -4.28
C LEU A 48 8.98 -0.02 -5.30
N ILE A 49 8.04 0.78 -5.80
CA ILE A 49 8.36 1.88 -6.72
C ILE A 49 9.28 2.90 -6.05
N PHE A 50 9.03 3.25 -4.78
CA PHE A 50 9.87 4.20 -4.06
C PHE A 50 11.25 3.64 -3.69
N SER A 51 11.46 2.33 -3.85
CA SER A 51 12.74 1.67 -3.65
C SER A 51 13.52 1.53 -4.98
N GLY A 52 14.59 2.30 -5.14
CA GLY A 52 15.55 2.10 -6.23
C GLY A 52 15.20 2.67 -7.61
N HIS A 53 14.05 3.33 -7.78
CA HIS A 53 13.67 3.98 -9.04
C HIS A 53 13.95 5.49 -9.02
N THR A 54 14.23 6.03 -10.20
CA THR A 54 14.29 7.47 -10.44
C THR A 54 12.89 8.08 -10.36
N ARG A 55 12.81 9.39 -10.06
CA ARG A 55 11.53 10.11 -10.02
C ARG A 55 10.68 9.89 -11.27
N LYS A 56 11.29 9.84 -12.45
CA LYS A 56 10.56 9.63 -13.71
C LYS A 56 9.92 8.23 -13.77
N GLU A 57 10.67 7.20 -13.40
CA GLU A 57 10.16 5.82 -13.34
C GLU A 57 9.07 5.68 -12.29
N VAL A 58 9.20 6.36 -11.15
CA VAL A 58 8.14 6.42 -10.13
C VAL A 58 6.84 6.98 -10.69
N LEU A 59 6.91 8.05 -11.48
CA LEU A 59 5.74 8.68 -12.09
C LEU A 59 5.08 7.75 -13.13
N GLU A 60 5.88 7.14 -14.02
CA GLU A 60 5.37 6.24 -15.06
C GLU A 60 4.73 4.97 -14.48
N ILE A 61 5.36 4.32 -13.49
CA ILE A 61 4.83 3.11 -12.85
C ILE A 61 3.64 3.44 -11.96
N GLY A 62 3.69 4.56 -11.22
CA GLY A 62 2.61 5.00 -10.35
C GLY A 62 1.31 5.27 -11.11
N SER A 63 1.39 5.93 -12.26
CA SER A 63 0.22 6.20 -13.11
C SER A 63 -0.38 4.91 -13.66
N SER A 64 0.47 4.00 -14.18
CA SER A 64 0.00 2.70 -14.67
C SER A 64 -0.67 1.85 -13.58
N LEU A 65 -0.21 1.94 -12.32
CA LEU A 65 -0.83 1.21 -11.21
C LEU A 65 -2.17 1.81 -10.82
N LEU A 66 -2.33 3.13 -10.78
CA LEU A 66 -3.64 3.73 -10.49
C LEU A 66 -4.69 3.38 -11.54
N GLU A 67 -4.28 3.18 -12.79
CA GLU A 67 -5.16 2.70 -13.87
C GLU A 67 -5.53 1.22 -13.71
N GLU A 68 -4.63 0.39 -13.14
CA GLU A 68 -4.87 -1.03 -12.88
C GLU A 68 -5.86 -1.26 -11.74
N PHE A 69 -5.86 -0.38 -10.73
CA PHE A 69 -6.78 -0.43 -9.59
C PHE A 69 -7.87 0.64 -9.73
N ASP A 70 -8.94 0.29 -10.44
CA ASP A 70 -10.15 1.12 -10.64
C ASP A 70 -10.87 1.53 -9.32
N GLU A 71 -11.93 2.33 -9.43
CA GLU A 71 -12.74 2.76 -8.30
C GLU A 71 -13.51 1.62 -7.61
N GLU A 72 -13.74 0.50 -8.29
CA GLU A 72 -14.44 -0.66 -7.73
C GLU A 72 -13.52 -1.58 -6.93
N SER A 73 -12.21 -1.58 -7.24
CA SER A 73 -11.21 -2.43 -6.60
C SER A 73 -10.59 -1.79 -5.35
N LEU A 74 -10.28 -0.49 -5.36
CA LEU A 74 -9.73 0.19 -4.17
C LEU A 74 -10.71 1.23 -3.63
N ASN A 75 -11.12 1.05 -2.36
CA ASN A 75 -11.98 1.98 -1.64
C ASN A 75 -11.22 3.24 -1.17
N ILE A 76 -10.74 4.01 -2.14
CA ILE A 76 -10.03 5.28 -1.96
C ILE A 76 -10.95 6.41 -2.44
N ARG A 77 -11.04 7.49 -1.67
CA ARG A 77 -11.87 8.66 -2.05
C ARG A 77 -11.36 9.29 -3.34
N ASP A 78 -12.28 9.70 -4.20
CA ASP A 78 -11.97 10.37 -5.48
C ASP A 78 -11.07 11.59 -5.30
N SER A 79 -11.25 12.34 -4.21
CA SER A 79 -10.40 13.50 -3.91
C SER A 79 -8.92 13.12 -3.74
N LEU A 80 -8.65 11.97 -3.12
CA LEU A 80 -7.29 11.47 -2.94
C LEU A 80 -6.77 10.86 -4.24
N ARG A 81 -7.62 10.19 -5.03
CA ARG A 81 -7.26 9.70 -6.37
C ARG A 81 -6.81 10.86 -7.27
N ASN A 82 -7.57 11.95 -7.28
CA ASN A 82 -7.25 13.16 -8.05
C ASN A 82 -5.96 13.83 -7.57
N GLU A 83 -5.72 13.92 -6.25
CA GLU A 83 -4.47 14.46 -5.70
C GLU A 83 -3.27 13.63 -6.15
N VAL A 84 -3.37 12.29 -6.13
CA VAL A 84 -2.27 11.44 -6.60
C VAL A 84 -2.07 11.59 -8.11
N VAL A 85 -3.14 11.67 -8.91
CA VAL A 85 -3.04 11.94 -10.36
C VAL A 85 -2.36 13.29 -10.63
N GLU A 86 -2.68 14.35 -9.87
CA GLU A 86 -2.02 15.66 -9.97
C GLU A 86 -0.54 15.62 -9.59
N ILE A 87 -0.15 14.77 -8.66
CA ILE A 87 1.26 14.58 -8.26
C ILE A 87 2.03 13.77 -9.32
N LEU A 88 1.34 12.86 -10.01
CA LEU A 88 1.94 11.94 -10.98
C LEU A 88 1.99 12.49 -12.43
N GLY A 89 1.12 13.45 -12.79
CA GLY A 89 1.08 14.15 -14.09
C GLY A 89 1.99 15.38 -14.18
#